data_AF-B3PBS7-F1
#
_entry.id   AF-B3PBS7-F1
#
_cell.length_a   1.000
_cell.length_b   1.000
_cell.length_c   1.000
_cell.angle_alpha   90.00
_cell.angle_beta   90.00
_cell.angle_gamma   90.00
#
_symmetry.space_group_name_H-M   'P 1'
#
loop_
_entity.id
_entity.type
_entity.pdbx_description
1 polymer ?
#
loop_
_entity_poly.entity_id
_entity_poly.type
_entity_poly.pdbx_seq_one_letter_code
_entity_poly.pdbx_strand_id
1 'polypeptide(L)'
;MEAMHSSQMQQAMEEMKRQMANMPAEQRKMMEEAMAASGIHVNEDSVSLANGQVNINKNGMLAKQCITQEEIDRGEVADVGDECQSTLTQIAKNRFKSTQVCTGENSSTTETEIVFHSPTHYTGKGSSSQVFNGQQYSTNITMEGKWIDSDCGDILPATYDDE
;
A
#
# COMPACT_ATOMS: atom_id res chain seq x y z
N MET A 1 -17.87 8.73 2.49
CA MET A 1 -16.81 9.29 3.36
C MET A 1 -15.48 8.59 3.07
N GLU A 2 -15.04 8.57 1.81
CA GLU A 2 -13.82 7.84 1.38
C GLU A 2 -12.51 8.59 1.68
N ALA A 3 -12.59 9.72 2.36
CA ALA A 3 -11.56 10.73 2.31
C ALA A 3 -10.60 10.73 3.50
N MET A 4 -10.87 10.15 4.68
CA MET A 4 -10.12 10.57 5.88
C MET A 4 -8.69 10.02 6.02
N HIS A 5 -8.39 8.77 5.62
CA HIS A 5 -7.01 8.26 5.68
C HIS A 5 -6.15 8.77 4.52
N SER A 6 -6.72 8.79 3.31
CA SER A 6 -6.09 9.45 2.17
C SER A 6 -5.94 10.95 2.43
N SER A 7 -6.92 11.63 3.03
CA SER A 7 -6.83 13.06 3.36
C SER A 7 -5.88 13.33 4.50
N GLN A 8 -5.81 12.52 5.56
CA GLN A 8 -4.84 12.76 6.64
C GLN A 8 -3.42 12.51 6.16
N MET A 9 -3.18 11.46 5.38
CA MET A 9 -1.88 11.22 4.77
C MET A 9 -1.54 12.31 3.74
N GLN A 10 -2.52 12.75 2.93
CA GLN A 10 -2.36 13.88 2.02
C GLN A 10 -2.10 15.19 2.77
N GLN A 11 -2.81 15.45 3.86
CA GLN A 11 -2.60 16.63 4.71
C GLN A 11 -1.23 16.60 5.37
N ALA A 12 -0.81 15.45 5.89
CA ALA A 12 0.53 15.26 6.44
C ALA A 12 1.61 15.47 5.37
N MET A 13 1.40 14.94 4.15
CA MET A 13 2.29 15.18 3.01
C MET A 13 2.30 16.65 2.58
N GLU A 14 1.15 17.32 2.54
CA GLU A 14 1.05 18.75 2.21
C GLU A 14 1.72 19.62 3.28
N GLU A 15 1.55 19.28 4.54
CA GLU A 15 2.22 19.96 5.65
C GLU A 15 3.73 19.75 5.58
N MET A 16 4.18 18.51 5.36
CA MET A 16 5.59 18.20 5.14
C MET A 16 6.17 19.00 3.97
N LYS A 17 5.46 19.07 2.83
CA LYS A 17 5.85 19.89 1.67
C LYS A 17 5.94 21.37 2.01
N ARG A 18 4.98 21.91 2.78
CA ARG A 18 5.01 23.31 3.23
C ARG A 18 6.20 23.59 4.16
N GLN A 19 6.49 22.68 5.08
CA GLN A 19 7.65 22.82 5.96
C GLN A 19 8.95 22.81 5.14
N MET A 20 9.08 21.91 4.15
CA MET A 20 10.23 21.89 3.23
C MET A 20 10.37 23.15 2.38
N ALA A 21 9.26 23.69 1.87
CA ALA A 21 9.26 24.93 1.10
C ALA A 21 9.71 26.14 1.94
N ASN A 22 9.41 26.15 3.23
CA ASN A 22 9.79 27.22 4.17
C ASN A 22 11.23 27.10 4.69
N MET A 23 11.94 26.00 4.43
CA MET A 23 13.32 25.83 4.84
C MET A 23 14.31 26.55 3.91
N PRO A 24 15.43 27.09 4.42
CA PRO A 24 16.56 27.54 3.61
C PRO A 24 17.06 26.43 2.67
N ALA A 25 17.55 26.80 1.49
CA ALA A 25 17.91 25.83 0.45
C ALA A 25 18.94 24.79 0.90
N GLU A 26 19.92 25.19 1.71
CA GLU A 26 20.95 24.30 2.25
C GLU A 26 20.38 23.31 3.27
N GLN A 27 19.51 23.77 4.17
CA GLN A 27 18.83 22.90 5.14
C GLN A 27 17.88 21.92 4.47
N ARG A 28 17.11 22.39 3.47
CA ARG A 28 16.22 21.52 2.69
C ARG A 28 16.99 20.41 2.00
N LYS A 29 18.12 20.75 1.37
CA LYS A 29 18.97 19.78 0.69
C LYS A 29 19.52 18.72 1.64
N MET A 30 20.00 19.12 2.82
CA MET A 30 20.44 18.15 3.83
C MET A 30 19.31 17.21 4.28
N MET A 31 18.09 17.74 4.41
CA MET A 31 16.93 16.92 4.78
C MET A 31 16.52 15.96 3.65
N GLU A 32 16.52 16.42 2.40
CA GLU A 32 16.24 15.59 1.22
C GLU A 32 17.26 14.46 1.08
N GLU A 33 18.55 14.73 1.27
CA GLU A 33 19.61 13.72 1.25
C GLU A 33 19.43 12.69 2.37
N ALA A 34 19.04 13.12 3.57
CA ALA A 34 18.75 12.22 4.69
C ALA A 34 17.51 11.34 4.44
N MET A 35 16.45 11.91 3.85
CA MET A 35 15.25 11.16 3.47
C MET A 35 15.53 10.17 2.34
N ALA A 36 16.30 10.57 1.34
CA ALA A 36 16.73 9.70 0.25
C ALA A 36 17.58 8.54 0.76
N ALA A 37 18.47 8.78 1.74
CA ALA A 37 19.22 7.72 2.41
C ALA A 37 18.31 6.72 3.15
N SER A 38 17.11 7.16 3.56
CA SER A 38 16.06 6.30 4.15
C SER A 38 15.11 5.70 3.10
N GLY A 39 15.42 5.83 1.80
CA GLY A 39 14.59 5.33 0.69
C GLY A 39 13.31 6.12 0.42
N ILE A 40 13.20 7.33 0.98
CA ILE A 40 12.07 8.25 0.80
C ILE A 40 12.48 9.35 -0.19
N HIS A 41 11.76 9.46 -1.30
CA HIS A 41 11.92 10.54 -2.26
C HIS A 41 10.64 11.37 -2.33
N VAL A 42 10.74 12.64 -1.98
CA VAL A 42 9.62 13.57 -2.07
C VAL A 42 9.77 14.41 -3.33
N ASN A 43 8.83 14.29 -4.25
CA ASN A 43 8.70 15.13 -5.43
C ASN A 43 7.51 16.09 -5.26
N GLU A 44 7.38 17.05 -6.18
CA GLU A 44 6.33 18.07 -6.16
C GLU A 44 4.92 17.45 -6.08
N ASP A 45 4.70 16.32 -6.75
CA ASP A 45 3.37 15.71 -6.95
C ASP A 45 3.23 14.34 -6.28
N SER A 46 4.34 13.76 -5.83
CA SER A 46 4.39 12.38 -5.36
C SER A 46 5.38 12.16 -4.24
N VAL A 47 5.14 11.12 -3.45
CA VAL A 47 6.12 10.57 -2.51
C VAL A 47 6.42 9.15 -2.95
N SER A 48 7.69 8.86 -3.11
CA SER A 48 8.21 7.54 -3.41
C SER A 48 8.82 6.95 -2.15
N LEU A 49 8.47 5.71 -1.83
CA LEU A 49 8.97 4.95 -0.68
C LEU A 49 9.60 3.64 -1.19
N ALA A 50 10.45 3.04 -0.35
CA ALA A 50 11.09 1.76 -0.64
C ALA A 50 11.72 1.73 -2.04
N ASN A 51 12.54 2.75 -2.34
CA ASN A 51 13.28 2.86 -3.60
C ASN A 51 12.40 2.79 -4.87
N GLY A 52 11.21 3.39 -4.85
CA GLY A 52 10.32 3.41 -6.01
C GLY A 52 9.33 2.26 -6.07
N GLN A 53 9.36 1.35 -5.10
CA GLN A 53 8.39 0.27 -4.99
C GLN A 53 6.99 0.79 -4.70
N VAL A 54 6.86 1.83 -3.88
CA VAL A 54 5.58 2.47 -3.56
C VAL A 54 5.63 3.93 -3.96
N ASN A 55 4.65 4.37 -4.76
CA ASN A 55 4.51 5.75 -5.20
C ASN A 55 3.11 6.24 -4.84
N ILE A 56 3.04 7.32 -4.09
CA ILE A 56 1.80 7.90 -3.60
C ILE A 56 1.64 9.27 -4.26
N ASN A 57 0.49 9.52 -4.87
CA ASN A 57 0.13 10.82 -5.43
C ASN A 57 -1.37 11.09 -5.24
N LYS A 58 -1.86 12.22 -5.78
CA LYS A 58 -3.27 12.63 -5.66
C LYS A 58 -4.28 11.63 -6.25
N ASN A 59 -3.85 10.79 -7.19
CA ASN A 59 -4.69 9.79 -7.86
C ASN A 59 -4.71 8.44 -7.11
N GLY A 60 -3.90 8.28 -6.07
CA GLY A 60 -3.83 7.07 -5.26
C GLY A 60 -2.41 6.56 -5.06
N MET A 61 -2.33 5.29 -4.66
CA MET A 61 -1.08 4.58 -4.41
C MET A 61 -0.83 3.58 -5.54
N LEU A 62 0.38 3.60 -6.08
CA LEU A 62 0.90 2.58 -6.98
C LEU A 62 1.99 1.81 -6.24
N ALA A 63 1.76 0.52 -6.01
CA ALA A 63 2.73 -0.38 -5.41
C ALA A 63 3.16 -1.44 -6.43
N LYS A 64 4.44 -1.78 -6.42
CA LYS A 64 5.01 -2.92 -7.14
C LYS A 64 5.40 -3.98 -6.13
N GLN A 65 5.18 -5.24 -6.46
CA GLN A 65 5.56 -6.36 -5.61
C GLN A 65 6.22 -7.42 -6.46
N CYS A 66 7.35 -7.93 -5.98
CA CYS A 66 7.94 -9.16 -6.51
C CYS A 66 7.34 -10.34 -5.74
N ILE A 67 6.90 -11.35 -6.48
CA ILE A 67 6.35 -12.59 -5.93
C ILE A 67 7.14 -13.77 -6.48
N THR A 68 7.37 -14.77 -5.64
CA THR A 68 8.04 -16.02 -5.97
C THR A 68 7.04 -17.05 -6.49
N GLN A 69 7.54 -18.08 -7.18
CA GLN A 69 6.68 -19.18 -7.63
C GLN A 69 6.06 -19.93 -6.45
N GLU A 70 6.78 -20.07 -5.33
CA GLU A 70 6.26 -20.72 -4.13
C GLU A 70 5.05 -19.95 -3.56
N GLU A 71 5.10 -18.62 -3.51
CA GLU A 71 3.97 -17.79 -3.08
C GLU A 71 2.76 -17.95 -4.00
N ILE A 72 2.99 -18.02 -5.32
CA ILE A 72 1.92 -18.26 -6.31
C ILE A 72 1.29 -19.64 -6.07
N ASP A 73 2.11 -20.66 -5.82
CA ASP A 73 1.67 -22.03 -5.63
C ASP A 73 0.89 -22.22 -4.32
N ARG A 74 1.22 -21.46 -3.26
CA ARG A 74 0.42 -21.40 -2.02
C ARG A 74 -0.98 -20.82 -2.27
N GLY A 75 -1.10 -19.88 -3.21
CA GLY A 75 -2.39 -19.28 -3.59
C GLY A 75 -3.02 -18.43 -2.48
N GLU A 76 -2.20 -17.96 -1.55
CA GLU A 76 -2.60 -17.15 -0.40
C GLU A 76 -2.31 -15.66 -0.64
N VAL A 77 -3.08 -14.80 0.01
CA VAL A 77 -2.70 -13.39 0.15
C VAL A 77 -1.83 -13.32 1.40
N ALA A 78 -0.61 -12.83 1.24
CA ALA A 78 0.32 -12.80 2.34
C ALA A 78 -0.14 -11.84 3.46
N ASP A 79 0.08 -12.25 4.71
CA ASP A 79 -0.30 -11.48 5.89
C ASP A 79 0.65 -10.32 6.10
N VAL A 80 0.14 -9.09 6.04
CA VAL A 80 0.95 -7.90 6.22
C VAL A 80 0.95 -7.50 7.70
N GLY A 81 1.92 -8.02 8.46
CA GLY A 81 2.17 -7.70 9.87
C GLY A 81 1.62 -8.71 10.88
N ASP A 82 2.26 -8.82 12.04
CA ASP A 82 2.06 -9.90 13.04
C ASP A 82 0.65 -9.99 13.64
N GLU A 83 -0.13 -8.92 13.59
CA GLU A 83 -1.49 -8.85 14.15
C GLU A 83 -2.59 -8.86 13.09
N CYS A 84 -2.23 -9.13 11.83
CA CYS A 84 -3.16 -9.17 10.71
C CYS A 84 -3.35 -10.59 10.19
N GLN A 85 -4.62 -10.97 9.97
CA GLN A 85 -4.99 -12.24 9.34
C GLN A 85 -5.76 -11.98 8.05
N SER A 86 -5.34 -12.64 6.98
CA SER A 86 -5.92 -12.52 5.65
C SER A 86 -6.53 -13.85 5.24
N THR A 87 -7.70 -13.79 4.64
CA THR A 87 -8.41 -14.95 4.10
C THR A 87 -8.80 -14.67 2.67
N LEU A 88 -8.47 -15.59 1.77
CA LEU A 88 -8.86 -15.54 0.37
C LEU A 88 -9.81 -16.69 0.07
N THR A 89 -11.06 -16.37 -0.26
CA THR A 89 -12.08 -17.37 -0.61
C THR A 89 -12.49 -17.22 -2.06
N GLN A 90 -12.40 -18.30 -2.83
CA GLN A 90 -12.94 -18.33 -4.18
C GLN A 90 -14.47 -18.38 -4.13
N ILE A 91 -15.13 -17.34 -4.66
CA ILE A 91 -16.60 -17.24 -4.68
C ILE A 91 -17.19 -17.54 -6.07
N ALA A 92 -16.37 -17.49 -7.13
CA ALA A 92 -16.71 -17.97 -8.46
C ALA A 92 -15.43 -18.30 -9.26
N LYS A 93 -15.58 -18.82 -10.48
CA LYS A 93 -14.46 -19.23 -11.35
C LYS A 93 -13.32 -18.21 -11.44
N ASN A 94 -13.65 -16.93 -11.58
CA ASN A 94 -12.67 -15.83 -11.69
C ASN A 94 -12.89 -14.74 -10.63
N ARG A 95 -13.59 -15.05 -9.53
CA ARG A 95 -13.91 -14.10 -8.47
C ARG A 95 -13.50 -14.63 -7.11
N PHE A 96 -12.85 -13.77 -6.35
CA PHE A 96 -12.37 -14.08 -5.01
C PHE A 96 -12.84 -12.99 -4.05
N LYS A 97 -13.20 -13.39 -2.83
CA LYS A 97 -13.37 -12.47 -1.71
C LYS A 97 -12.12 -12.55 -0.84
N SER A 98 -11.47 -11.42 -0.60
CA SER A 98 -10.40 -11.28 0.37
C SER A 98 -10.91 -10.54 1.59
N THR A 99 -10.75 -11.12 2.78
CA THR A 99 -11.04 -10.47 4.05
C THR A 99 -9.77 -10.44 4.88
N GLN A 100 -9.36 -9.23 5.29
CA GLN A 100 -8.22 -8.99 6.16
C GLN A 100 -8.72 -8.38 7.47
N VAL A 101 -8.28 -8.93 8.60
CA VAL A 101 -8.60 -8.43 9.94
C VAL A 101 -7.29 -8.18 10.66
N CYS A 102 -7.02 -6.93 11.01
CA CYS A 102 -5.92 -6.55 11.88
C CYS A 102 -6.47 -6.23 13.27
N THR A 103 -5.84 -6.79 14.30
CA THR A 103 -6.21 -6.56 15.71
C THR A 103 -5.25 -5.56 16.36
N GLY A 104 -5.40 -5.29 17.67
CA GLY A 104 -4.55 -4.32 18.39
C GLY A 104 -5.15 -2.90 18.51
N GLU A 105 -4.30 -1.93 18.89
CA GLU A 105 -4.71 -0.54 19.18
C GLU A 105 -5.36 0.16 17.96
N ASN A 106 -4.90 -0.20 16.76
CA ASN A 106 -5.42 0.32 15.48
C ASN A 106 -6.12 -0.76 14.67
N SER A 107 -7.08 -1.45 15.30
CA SER A 107 -7.84 -2.52 14.66
C SER A 107 -8.45 -2.09 13.33
N SER A 108 -8.40 -2.97 12.34
CA SER A 108 -9.00 -2.73 11.04
C SER A 108 -9.60 -4.01 10.45
N THR A 109 -10.59 -3.83 9.59
CA THR A 109 -11.21 -4.89 8.82
C THR A 109 -11.40 -4.41 7.41
N THR A 110 -10.85 -5.15 6.46
CA THR A 110 -10.91 -4.84 5.05
C THR A 110 -11.51 -6.01 4.30
N GLU A 111 -12.57 -5.76 3.55
CA GLU A 111 -13.19 -6.74 2.67
C GLU A 111 -13.09 -6.27 1.22
N THR A 112 -12.63 -7.13 0.32
CA THR A 112 -12.50 -6.82 -1.10
C THR A 112 -12.98 -7.99 -1.96
N GLU A 113 -13.70 -7.68 -3.03
CA GLU A 113 -13.99 -8.62 -4.12
C GLU A 113 -13.01 -8.36 -5.26
N ILE A 114 -12.33 -9.40 -5.70
CA ILE A 114 -11.31 -9.40 -6.74
C ILE A 114 -11.86 -10.18 -7.95
N VAL A 115 -11.74 -9.59 -9.13
CA VAL A 115 -12.13 -10.20 -10.40
C VAL A 115 -10.90 -10.31 -11.30
N PHE A 116 -10.53 -11.55 -11.64
CA PHE A 116 -9.46 -11.82 -12.60
C PHE A 116 -10.04 -11.78 -14.02
N HIS A 117 -9.46 -10.94 -14.87
CA HIS A 117 -9.84 -10.81 -16.28
C HIS A 117 -8.94 -11.66 -17.17
N SER A 118 -7.69 -11.88 -16.74
CA SER A 118 -6.69 -12.72 -17.38
C SER A 118 -5.63 -13.15 -16.35
N PRO A 119 -4.69 -14.04 -16.70
CA PRO A 119 -3.56 -14.38 -15.81
C PRO A 119 -2.70 -13.18 -15.39
N THR A 120 -2.76 -12.06 -16.14
CA THR A 120 -1.89 -10.89 -15.96
C THR A 120 -2.65 -9.62 -15.59
N HIS A 121 -3.97 -9.69 -15.33
CA HIS A 121 -4.79 -8.51 -15.05
C HIS A 121 -5.99 -8.84 -14.16
N TYR A 122 -6.16 -8.06 -13.11
CA TYR A 122 -7.32 -8.11 -12.22
C TYR A 122 -7.79 -6.71 -11.82
N THR A 123 -9.04 -6.63 -11.38
CA THR A 123 -9.60 -5.45 -10.72
C THR A 123 -10.24 -5.86 -9.40
N GLY A 124 -10.28 -4.96 -8.43
CA GLY A 124 -10.95 -5.21 -7.16
C GLY A 124 -11.72 -4.00 -6.66
N LYS A 125 -12.74 -4.27 -5.86
CA LYS A 125 -13.50 -3.26 -5.12
C LYS A 125 -13.75 -3.76 -3.72
N GLY A 126 -13.85 -2.86 -2.77
CA GLY A 126 -14.10 -3.25 -1.39
C GLY A 126 -14.33 -2.08 -0.48
N SER A 127 -14.26 -2.38 0.81
CA SER A 127 -14.37 -1.40 1.88
C SER A 127 -13.43 -1.79 3.01
N SER A 128 -12.87 -0.78 3.65
CA SER A 128 -12.14 -0.92 4.91
C SER A 128 -12.87 -0.15 6.01
N SER A 129 -12.81 -0.70 7.21
CA SER A 129 -13.20 -0.06 8.47
C SER A 129 -12.00 -0.13 9.40
N GLN A 130 -11.56 1.02 9.91
CA GLN A 130 -10.42 1.13 10.80
C GLN A 130 -10.79 1.94 12.03
N VAL A 131 -10.27 1.55 13.19
CA VAL A 131 -10.29 2.40 14.38
C VAL A 131 -8.93 3.06 14.50
N PHE A 132 -8.92 4.38 14.57
CA PHE A 132 -7.71 5.18 14.79
C PHE A 132 -8.01 6.26 15.81
N ASN A 133 -7.17 6.39 16.85
CA ASN A 133 -7.41 7.31 17.98
C ASN A 133 -8.82 7.20 18.59
N GLY A 134 -9.37 5.98 18.67
CA GLY A 134 -10.71 5.71 19.19
C GLY A 134 -11.88 6.16 18.30
N GLN A 135 -11.61 6.68 17.11
CA GLN A 135 -12.63 7.01 16.11
C GLN A 135 -12.67 5.95 15.01
N GLN A 136 -13.88 5.60 14.58
CA GLN A 136 -14.08 4.67 13.47
C GLN A 136 -14.09 5.42 12.13
N TYR A 137 -13.30 4.93 11.19
CA TYR A 137 -13.19 5.42 9.83
C TYR A 137 -13.56 4.30 8.87
N SER A 138 -14.32 4.64 7.83
CA SER A 138 -14.60 3.68 6.75
C SER A 138 -14.31 4.30 5.41
N THR A 139 -13.68 3.53 4.53
CA THR A 139 -13.30 3.94 3.18
C THR A 139 -13.66 2.85 2.19
N ASN A 140 -14.01 3.24 0.97
CA ASN A 140 -14.12 2.29 -0.13
C ASN A 140 -12.77 2.17 -0.82
N ILE A 141 -12.52 0.99 -1.37
CA ILE A 141 -11.29 0.64 -2.06
C ILE A 141 -11.65 0.30 -3.50
N THR A 142 -10.87 0.83 -4.43
CA THR A 142 -10.81 0.37 -5.82
C THR A 142 -9.37 0.06 -6.14
N MET A 143 -9.11 -1.11 -6.72
CA MET A 143 -7.76 -1.53 -7.10
C MET A 143 -7.74 -2.12 -8.51
N GLU A 144 -6.58 -2.04 -9.15
CA GLU A 144 -6.28 -2.70 -10.41
C GLU A 144 -4.84 -3.20 -10.32
N GLY A 145 -4.60 -4.45 -10.73
CA GLY A 145 -3.28 -5.03 -10.75
C GLY A 145 -2.94 -5.58 -12.13
N LYS A 146 -1.69 -5.40 -12.53
CA LYS A 146 -1.15 -5.87 -13.81
C LYS A 146 0.19 -6.55 -13.57
N TRP A 147 0.39 -7.70 -14.19
CA TRP A 147 1.71 -8.29 -14.31
C TRP A 147 2.58 -7.40 -15.21
N ILE A 148 3.79 -7.11 -14.75
CA ILE A 148 4.72 -6.22 -15.46
C ILE A 148 5.79 -7.05 -16.16
N ASP A 149 6.58 -7.80 -15.40
CA ASP A 149 7.66 -8.64 -15.90
C ASP A 149 7.96 -9.75 -14.89
N SER A 150 8.64 -10.80 -15.34
CA SER A 150 9.27 -11.82 -14.50
C SER A 150 10.56 -11.33 -13.82
N ASP A 151 11.21 -10.31 -14.38
CA ASP A 151 12.36 -9.66 -13.74
C ASP A 151 11.90 -8.53 -12.82
N CYS A 152 12.10 -8.71 -11.51
CA CYS A 152 11.73 -7.72 -10.51
C CYS A 152 12.74 -6.57 -10.37
N GLY A 153 13.89 -6.65 -11.03
CA GLY A 153 14.97 -5.67 -10.88
C GLY A 153 15.42 -5.52 -9.43
N ASP A 154 15.42 -4.27 -8.94
CA ASP A 154 15.84 -3.95 -7.56
C ASP A 154 14.73 -4.19 -6.50
N ILE A 155 13.55 -4.66 -6.91
CA ILE A 155 12.44 -4.96 -5.98
C ILE A 155 12.60 -6.39 -5.48
N LEU A 156 13.01 -6.51 -4.22
CA LEU A 156 13.07 -7.81 -3.56
C LEU A 156 11.66 -8.30 -3.20
N PRO A 157 11.39 -9.61 -3.28
CA PRO A 157 10.22 -10.19 -2.63
C PRO A 157 10.21 -9.81 -1.14
N ALA A 158 9.02 -9.65 -0.57
CA ALA A 158 8.91 -9.43 0.87
C ALA A 158 9.51 -10.66 1.58
N THR A 159 10.62 -10.47 2.29
CA THR A 159 11.08 -11.47 3.26
C THR A 159 10.14 -11.37 4.44
N TYR A 160 9.23 -12.34 4.57
CA TYR A 160 8.58 -12.59 5.84
C TYR A 160 9.68 -13.17 6.73
N ASP A 161 10.30 -12.32 7.55
CA ASP A 161 11.27 -12.78 8.53
C ASP A 161 10.54 -13.71 9.51
N ASP A 162 10.69 -15.02 9.31
CA ASP A 162 10.48 -16.03 10.33
C ASP A 162 11.59 -15.86 11.40
N GLU A 163 11.41 -14.92 12.34
CA GLU A 163 12.14 -14.92 13.63
C GLU A 163 11.28 -15.49 14.76
#